data_AF-A0A1D3DVR3-F1
#
_entry.id   AF-A0A1D3DVR3-F1
#
_cell.length_a   1.000
_cell.length_b   1.000
_cell.length_c   1.000
_cell.angle_alpha   90.00
_cell.angle_beta   90.00
_cell.angle_gamma   90.00
#
_symmetry.space_group_name_H-M   'P 1'
#
loop_
_entity.id
_entity.type
_entity.pdbx_description
1 polymer ?
#
loop_
_entity_poly.entity_id
_entity_poly.type
_entity_poly.pdbx_seq_one_letter_code
_entity_poly.pdbx_strand_id
1 'polypeptide(L)'
;MTASRPRSAERRADILRAAFEVIAERGYRGASLAAVAERAGLTQQGLLHHFPSKSALLVAVLEERDRWDTGGSGATGRAAWRLDLLATLVDYNAMRPGVVQTFSALLGESVTDEHPARDFSPRRYARVREDMAGLLRAEFGERLPGGLTPERAAPLLTAVLDGLQYQWLLDPEAVDMAAAFRDFLGLLGMENGK
;
A
#
# COMPACT_ATOMS: atom_id res chain seq x y z
N MET A 1 -4.11 36.96 10.59
CA MET A 1 -4.18 35.54 10.99
C MET A 1 -3.83 34.70 9.78
N THR A 2 -2.55 34.41 9.60
CA THR A 2 -1.97 34.10 8.29
C THR A 2 -1.29 32.72 8.30
N ALA A 3 -1.77 31.84 7.42
CA ALA A 3 -1.16 30.64 6.84
C ALA A 3 -0.04 29.89 7.61
N SER A 4 -0.39 28.91 8.46
CA SER A 4 0.54 27.88 9.01
C SER A 4 0.35 26.47 8.39
N ARG A 5 -0.65 26.29 7.52
CA ARG A 5 -1.04 24.98 6.97
C ARG A 5 -0.02 24.31 6.01
N PRO A 6 0.67 25.02 5.10
CA PRO A 6 1.58 24.37 4.14
C PRO A 6 2.80 23.75 4.84
N ARG A 7 3.41 24.51 5.76
CA ARG A 7 4.62 24.12 6.49
C ARG A 7 4.42 22.91 7.41
N SER A 8 3.22 22.79 8.00
CA SER A 8 2.88 21.66 8.87
C SER A 8 2.62 20.38 8.07
N ALA A 9 2.00 20.49 6.88
CA ALA A 9 1.78 19.35 5.98
C ALA A 9 3.08 18.82 5.38
N GLU A 10 3.95 19.72 4.89
CA GLU A 10 5.31 19.37 4.42
C GLU A 10 6.11 18.66 5.53
N ARG A 11 6.09 19.23 6.75
CA ARG A 11 6.77 18.63 7.90
C ARG A 11 6.26 17.22 8.20
N ARG A 12 4.94 17.01 8.16
CA ARG A 12 4.36 15.69 8.39
C ARG A 12 4.81 14.68 7.33
N ALA A 13 4.88 15.09 6.06
CA ALA A 13 5.37 14.23 4.98
C ALA A 13 6.85 13.85 5.15
N ASP A 14 7.70 14.79 5.58
CA ASP A 14 9.11 14.52 5.86
C ASP A 14 9.29 13.52 7.01
N ILE A 15 8.50 13.65 8.08
CA ILE A 15 8.52 12.69 9.20
C ILE A 15 8.10 11.30 8.73
N LEU A 16 7.07 11.20 7.89
CA LEU A 16 6.61 9.91 7.36
C LEU A 16 7.65 9.25 6.45
N ARG A 17 8.36 10.03 5.64
CA ARG A 17 9.47 9.53 4.81
C ARG A 17 10.61 9.01 5.68
N ALA A 18 11.04 9.78 6.68
CA ALA A 18 12.07 9.35 7.63
C ALA A 18 11.65 8.08 8.40
N ALA A 19 10.39 8.01 8.81
CA ALA A 19 9.84 6.85 9.51
C ALA A 19 9.86 5.60 8.63
N PHE A 20 9.41 5.76 7.38
CA PHE A 20 9.43 4.70 6.39
C PHE A 20 10.86 4.15 6.19
N GLU A 21 11.86 5.02 6.00
CA GLU A 21 13.26 4.62 5.83
C GLU A 21 13.81 3.88 7.06
N VAL A 22 13.54 4.37 8.28
CA VAL A 22 13.98 3.69 9.51
C VAL A 22 13.36 2.30 9.64
N ILE A 23 12.07 2.17 9.31
CA ILE A 23 11.36 0.88 9.39
C ILE A 23 11.89 -0.07 8.31
N ALA A 24 12.13 0.41 7.09
CA ALA A 24 12.69 -0.39 6.01
C ALA A 24 14.09 -0.94 6.35
N GLU A 25 14.94 -0.13 7.00
CA GLU A 25 16.29 -0.54 7.39
C GLU A 25 16.33 -1.52 8.58
N ARG A 26 15.42 -1.38 9.54
CA ARG A 26 15.54 -2.01 10.88
C ARG A 26 14.37 -2.93 11.25
N GLY A 27 13.37 -3.03 10.39
CA GLY A 27 12.05 -3.58 10.72
C GLY A 27 11.30 -2.72 11.74
N TYR A 28 10.01 -3.02 11.95
CA TYR A 28 9.19 -2.25 12.88
C TYR A 28 9.71 -2.37 14.32
N ARG A 29 10.07 -3.57 14.78
CA ARG A 29 10.57 -3.78 16.15
C ARG A 29 11.87 -3.01 16.42
N GLY A 30 12.81 -3.01 15.48
CA GLY A 30 14.10 -2.30 15.58
C GLY A 30 14.03 -0.79 15.37
N ALA A 31 12.96 -0.27 14.77
CA ALA A 31 12.74 1.17 14.64
C ALA A 31 12.50 1.84 16.02
N SER A 32 12.91 3.09 16.20
CA SER A 32 12.63 3.87 17.41
C SER A 32 12.20 5.30 17.07
N LEU A 33 11.38 5.91 17.92
CA LEU A 33 10.96 7.31 17.74
C LEU A 33 12.16 8.27 17.75
N ALA A 34 13.21 7.95 18.51
CA ALA A 34 14.45 8.70 18.53
C ALA A 34 15.17 8.65 17.17
N ALA A 35 15.33 7.45 16.58
CA ALA A 35 15.97 7.28 15.28
C ALA A 35 15.18 7.99 14.15
N VAL A 36 13.85 7.96 14.21
CA VAL A 36 13.01 8.69 13.24
C VAL A 36 13.16 10.20 13.43
N ALA A 37 13.13 10.69 14.68
CA ALA A 37 13.27 12.11 14.97
C ALA A 37 14.63 12.64 14.50
N GLU A 38 15.71 11.92 14.81
CA GLU A 38 17.07 12.23 14.34
C GLU A 38 17.11 12.35 12.82
N ARG A 39 16.59 11.35 12.10
CA ARG A 39 16.55 11.36 10.63
C ARG A 39 15.68 12.47 10.05
N ALA A 40 14.59 12.82 10.72
CA ALA A 40 13.71 13.93 10.34
C ALA A 40 14.25 15.33 10.73
N GLY A 41 15.41 15.40 11.40
CA GLY A 41 15.97 16.66 11.91
C GLY A 41 15.14 17.27 13.03
N LEU A 42 14.51 16.44 13.86
CA LEU A 42 13.63 16.83 14.96
C LEU A 42 14.11 16.27 16.30
N THR A 43 13.63 16.87 17.38
CA THR A 43 13.68 16.21 18.69
C THR A 43 12.59 15.14 18.78
N GLN A 44 12.79 14.14 19.64
CA GLN A 44 11.76 13.12 19.88
C GLN A 44 10.44 13.74 20.38
N GLN A 45 10.51 14.78 21.22
CA GLN A 45 9.32 15.52 21.65
C GLN A 45 8.64 16.25 20.49
N GLY A 46 9.43 16.85 19.58
CA GLY A 46 8.91 17.49 18.37
C GLY A 46 8.18 16.49 17.46
N LEU A 47 8.72 15.28 17.29
CA LEU A 47 8.06 14.21 16.57
C LEU A 47 6.76 13.78 17.25
N LEU A 48 6.77 13.62 18.58
CA LEU A 48 5.59 13.21 19.36
C LEU A 48 4.43 14.22 19.28
N HIS A 49 4.71 15.49 19.00
CA HIS A 49 3.69 16.49 18.72
C HIS A 49 2.90 16.19 17.43
N HIS A 50 3.53 15.55 16.45
CA HIS A 50 2.89 15.13 15.20
C HIS A 50 2.28 13.73 15.30
N PHE A 51 2.97 12.81 15.99
CA PHE A 51 2.56 11.41 16.11
C PHE A 51 2.69 10.95 17.56
N PRO A 52 1.58 10.75 18.28
CA PRO A 52 1.60 10.56 19.74
C PRO A 52 2.26 9.25 20.19
N SER A 53 2.50 8.30 19.27
CA SER A 53 3.15 7.03 19.57
C SER A 53 3.82 6.43 18.33
N LYS A 54 4.72 5.46 18.55
CA LYS A 54 5.33 4.65 17.48
C LYS A 54 4.28 3.91 16.66
N SER A 55 3.24 3.40 17.31
CA SER A 55 2.09 2.76 16.65
C SER A 55 1.30 3.73 15.79
N ALA A 56 1.04 4.95 16.28
CA ALA A 56 0.33 5.97 15.49
C ALA A 56 1.15 6.43 14.27
N LEU A 57 2.47 6.53 14.44
CA LEU A 57 3.39 6.79 13.33
C LEU A 57 3.37 5.66 12.30
N LEU A 58 3.39 4.40 12.74
CA LEU A 58 3.30 3.24 11.85
C LEU A 58 2.02 3.26 11.01
N VAL A 59 0.86 3.45 11.65
CA VAL A 59 -0.42 3.52 10.94
C VAL A 59 -0.40 4.65 9.91
N ALA A 60 0.14 5.81 10.26
CA ALA A 60 0.23 6.93 9.33
C ALA A 60 1.19 6.68 8.15
N VAL A 61 2.28 5.92 8.36
CA VAL A 61 3.17 5.47 7.28
C VAL A 61 2.42 4.52 6.34
N LEU A 62 1.65 3.58 6.88
CA LEU A 62 0.84 2.64 6.08
C LEU A 62 -0.23 3.38 5.27
N GLU A 63 -0.93 4.34 5.87
CA GLU A 63 -1.91 5.19 5.18
C GLU A 63 -1.28 6.05 4.07
N GLU A 64 -0.07 6.57 4.29
CA GLU A 64 0.64 7.35 3.27
C GLU A 64 1.09 6.48 2.10
N ARG A 65 1.58 5.25 2.38
CA ARG A 65 1.90 4.27 1.34
C ARG A 65 0.67 3.95 0.49
N ASP A 66 -0.48 3.74 1.12
CA ASP A 66 -1.73 3.48 0.40
C ASP A 66 -2.11 4.62 -0.55
N ARG A 67 -1.84 5.87 -0.17
CA ARG A 67 -2.03 7.03 -1.04
C ARG A 67 -1.06 7.06 -2.20
N TRP A 68 0.21 6.70 -1.98
CA TRP A 68 1.22 6.63 -3.04
C TRP A 68 0.90 5.53 -4.06
N ASP A 69 0.40 4.39 -3.59
CA ASP A 69 -0.04 3.28 -4.42
C ASP A 69 -1.30 3.57 -5.23
N THR A 70 -2.10 4.57 -4.87
CA THR A 70 -3.24 5.02 -5.70
C THR A 70 -2.85 6.04 -6.76
N GLY A 71 -1.55 6.33 -6.92
CA GLY A 71 -1.03 7.39 -7.77
C GLY A 71 -1.37 8.76 -7.18
N GLY A 72 -0.36 9.56 -6.83
CA GLY A 72 -0.50 10.90 -6.25
C GLY A 72 -1.28 11.94 -7.08
N SER A 73 -2.09 11.52 -8.05
CA SER A 73 -2.86 12.29 -9.02
C SER A 73 -3.97 13.15 -8.42
N GLY A 74 -4.20 13.13 -7.10
CA GLY A 74 -5.38 13.77 -6.50
C GLY A 74 -6.72 13.19 -7.00
N ALA A 75 -6.66 12.05 -7.72
CA ALA A 75 -7.82 11.29 -8.15
C ALA A 75 -8.37 10.55 -6.93
N THR A 76 -9.27 11.19 -6.21
CA THR A 76 -10.07 10.53 -5.20
C THR A 76 -11.19 9.75 -5.88
N GLY A 77 -11.33 8.46 -5.56
CA GLY A 77 -12.43 7.60 -6.03
C GLY A 77 -12.13 6.80 -7.30
N ARG A 78 -13.21 6.34 -7.98
CA ARG A 78 -13.24 5.37 -9.11
C ARG A 78 -12.25 5.63 -10.25
N ALA A 79 -11.71 6.84 -10.39
CA ALA A 79 -10.77 7.19 -11.47
C ALA A 79 -9.33 6.72 -11.23
N ALA A 80 -8.91 6.48 -9.99
CA ALA A 80 -7.57 5.97 -9.67
C ALA A 80 -7.42 4.47 -9.94
N TRP A 81 -8.53 3.74 -9.89
CA TRP A 81 -8.61 2.29 -10.06
C TRP A 81 -9.21 1.97 -11.42
N ARG A 82 -8.38 2.01 -12.46
CA ARG A 82 -8.68 1.35 -13.74
C ARG A 82 -7.76 0.16 -13.95
N LEU A 83 -8.19 -0.80 -14.75
CA LEU A 83 -7.45 -2.05 -14.98
C LEU A 83 -6.06 -1.83 -15.58
N ASP A 84 -5.95 -0.93 -16.55
CA ASP A 84 -4.68 -0.51 -17.14
C ASP A 84 -3.77 0.23 -16.15
N LEU A 85 -4.38 0.93 -15.20
CA LEU A 85 -3.66 1.58 -14.11
C LEU A 85 -3.18 0.59 -13.05
N LEU A 86 -3.89 -0.52 -12.80
CA LEU A 86 -3.42 -1.55 -11.85
C LEU A 86 -2.09 -2.17 -12.27
N ALA A 87 -1.92 -2.53 -13.54
CA ALA A 87 -0.64 -3.03 -14.03
C ALA A 87 0.46 -1.97 -13.86
N THR A 88 0.15 -0.71 -14.19
CA THR A 88 1.04 0.44 -14.00
C THR A 88 1.42 0.65 -12.51
N LEU A 89 0.50 0.40 -11.58
CA LEU A 89 0.76 0.47 -10.14
C LEU A 89 1.68 -0.66 -9.67
N VAL A 90 1.56 -1.85 -10.27
CA VAL A 90 2.48 -2.96 -10.00
C VAL A 90 3.88 -2.65 -10.55
N ASP A 91 3.96 -2.09 -11.77
CA ASP A 91 5.23 -1.62 -12.35
C ASP A 91 5.88 -0.53 -11.46
N TYR A 92 5.08 0.43 -10.97
CA TYR A 92 5.55 1.47 -10.06
C TYR A 92 6.00 0.92 -8.70
N ASN A 93 5.33 -0.10 -8.17
CA ASN A 93 5.74 -0.82 -6.97
C ASN A 93 7.07 -1.56 -7.18
N ALA A 94 7.27 -2.18 -8.35
CA ALA A 94 8.53 -2.85 -8.70
C ALA A 94 9.72 -1.87 -8.73
N MET A 95 9.48 -0.59 -9.07
CA MET A 95 10.50 0.48 -8.98
C MET A 95 10.85 0.88 -7.53
N ARG A 96 10.10 0.42 -6.53
CA ARG A 96 10.28 0.77 -5.11
C ARG A 96 10.33 -0.46 -4.20
N PRO A 97 11.30 -1.40 -4.40
CA PRO A 97 11.33 -2.67 -3.66
C PRO A 97 11.31 -2.51 -2.13
N GLY A 98 12.02 -1.52 -1.58
CA GLY A 98 12.02 -1.28 -0.14
C GLY A 98 10.64 -0.93 0.45
N VAL A 99 9.75 -0.31 -0.35
CA VAL A 99 8.37 0.01 0.05
C VAL A 99 7.52 -1.24 0.09
N VAL A 100 7.60 -2.05 -0.96
CA VAL A 100 6.91 -3.33 -1.04
C VAL A 100 7.40 -4.24 0.10
N GLN A 101 8.71 -4.38 0.29
CA GLN A 101 9.32 -5.17 1.35
C GLN A 101 8.80 -4.79 2.74
N THR A 102 8.85 -3.50 3.07
CA THR A 102 8.39 -2.99 4.37
C THR A 102 6.92 -3.30 4.59
N PHE A 103 6.10 -3.09 3.57
CA PHE A 103 4.67 -3.36 3.63
C PHE A 103 4.39 -4.87 3.77
N SER A 104 5.01 -5.73 2.95
CA SER A 104 4.84 -7.18 3.01
C SER A 104 5.25 -7.73 4.39
N ALA A 105 6.38 -7.30 4.95
CA ALA A 105 6.80 -7.71 6.29
C ALA A 105 5.77 -7.29 7.36
N LEU A 106 5.29 -6.05 7.33
CA LEU A 106 4.27 -5.54 8.26
C LEU A 106 2.93 -6.27 8.11
N LEU A 107 2.54 -6.60 6.89
CA LEU A 107 1.33 -7.35 6.59
C LEU A 107 1.40 -8.74 7.22
N GLY A 108 2.53 -9.43 7.04
CA GLY A 108 2.79 -10.72 7.67
C GLY A 108 2.79 -10.64 9.20
N GLU A 109 3.38 -9.62 9.81
CA GLU A 109 3.36 -9.43 11.27
C GLU A 109 1.96 -9.10 11.82
N SER A 110 1.12 -8.42 11.02
CA SER A 110 -0.19 -7.92 11.44
C SER A 110 -1.23 -9.00 11.78
N VAL A 111 -1.00 -10.25 11.37
CA VAL A 111 -1.88 -11.38 11.69
C VAL A 111 -1.68 -11.90 13.12
N THR A 112 -0.65 -11.42 13.83
CA THR A 112 -0.36 -11.80 15.22
C THR A 112 -1.14 -10.92 16.21
N ASP A 113 -1.49 -11.46 17.38
CA ASP A 113 -2.44 -10.84 18.32
C ASP A 113 -2.00 -9.47 18.88
N GLU A 114 -0.70 -9.18 18.91
CA GLU A 114 -0.13 -7.98 19.55
C GLU A 114 0.33 -6.90 18.56
N HIS A 115 0.06 -7.07 17.26
CA HIS A 115 0.58 -6.13 16.27
C HIS A 115 -0.19 -4.79 16.28
N PRO A 116 0.49 -3.62 16.34
CA PRO A 116 -0.18 -2.32 16.39
C PRO A 116 -1.04 -1.97 15.17
N ALA A 117 -0.81 -2.63 14.02
CA ALA A 117 -1.65 -2.49 12.83
C ALA A 117 -2.82 -3.49 12.78
N ARG A 118 -3.11 -4.24 13.86
CA ARG A 118 -4.19 -5.23 13.90
C ARG A 118 -5.56 -4.62 13.58
N ASP A 119 -5.84 -3.42 14.08
CA ASP A 119 -7.12 -2.75 13.80
C ASP A 119 -7.14 -2.07 12.43
N PHE A 120 -5.97 -1.65 11.95
CA PHE A 120 -5.82 -1.00 10.65
C PHE A 120 -6.02 -2.00 9.51
N SER A 121 -5.41 -3.18 9.61
CA SER A 121 -5.31 -4.14 8.50
C SER A 121 -6.67 -4.64 7.99
N PRO A 122 -7.64 -5.04 8.83
CA PRO A 122 -8.99 -5.42 8.38
C PRO A 122 -9.74 -4.27 7.70
N ARG A 123 -9.63 -3.05 8.24
CA ARG A 123 -10.25 -1.85 7.63
C ARG A 123 -9.64 -1.54 6.27
N ARG A 124 -8.31 -1.62 6.17
CA ARG A 124 -7.59 -1.48 4.91
C ARG A 124 -8.05 -2.51 3.89
N TYR A 125 -8.03 -3.79 4.25
CA TYR A 125 -8.45 -4.86 3.35
C TYR A 125 -9.93 -4.73 2.92
N ALA A 126 -10.82 -4.29 3.81
CA ALA A 126 -12.20 -4.01 3.44
C ALA A 126 -12.28 -2.94 2.36
N ARG A 127 -11.55 -1.82 2.53
CA ARG A 127 -11.48 -0.74 1.55
C ARG A 127 -10.87 -1.19 0.22
N VAL A 128 -9.75 -1.91 0.26
CA VAL A 128 -9.10 -2.44 -0.94
C VAL A 128 -10.04 -3.37 -1.70
N ARG A 129 -10.74 -4.29 -1.02
CA ARG A 129 -11.70 -5.18 -1.69
C ARG A 129 -12.90 -4.43 -2.27
N GLU A 130 -13.38 -3.40 -1.60
CA GLU A 130 -14.46 -2.54 -2.11
C GLU A 130 -14.01 -1.80 -3.38
N ASP A 131 -12.82 -1.21 -3.36
CA ASP A 131 -12.22 -0.53 -4.52
C ASP A 131 -12.05 -1.52 -5.70
N MET A 132 -11.52 -2.72 -5.44
CA MET A 132 -11.33 -3.77 -6.45
C MET A 132 -12.66 -4.29 -7.01
N ALA A 133 -13.67 -4.51 -6.16
CA ALA A 133 -15.00 -4.90 -6.61
C ALA A 133 -15.65 -3.78 -7.45
N GLY A 134 -15.43 -2.52 -7.10
CA GLY A 134 -15.87 -1.37 -7.89
C GLY A 134 -15.24 -1.34 -9.28
N LEU A 135 -13.94 -1.60 -9.38
CA LEU A 135 -13.20 -1.69 -10.64
C LEU A 135 -13.67 -2.87 -11.50
N LEU A 136 -13.78 -4.06 -10.92
CA LEU A 136 -14.24 -5.26 -11.64
C LEU A 136 -15.68 -5.09 -12.13
N ARG A 137 -16.54 -4.46 -11.34
CA ARG A 137 -17.91 -4.11 -11.75
C ARG A 137 -17.95 -3.13 -12.90
N ALA A 138 -17.07 -2.14 -12.90
CA ALA A 138 -17.02 -1.15 -13.97
C ALA A 138 -16.63 -1.77 -15.32
N GLU A 139 -15.76 -2.78 -15.31
CA GLU A 139 -15.32 -3.47 -16.51
C GLU A 139 -16.29 -4.57 -16.97
N PHE A 140 -16.71 -5.47 -16.06
CA PHE A 140 -17.47 -6.68 -16.40
C PHE A 140 -18.95 -6.64 -16.04
N GLY A 141 -19.41 -5.59 -15.36
CA GLY A 141 -20.74 -5.56 -14.74
C GLY A 141 -20.84 -6.47 -13.52
N GLU A 142 -22.04 -7.00 -13.24
CA GLU A 142 -22.30 -7.78 -12.02
C GLU A 142 -21.73 -9.21 -12.03
N ARG A 143 -21.23 -9.68 -13.18
CA ARG A 143 -20.61 -11.01 -13.32
C ARG A 143 -19.42 -10.98 -14.28
N LEU A 144 -18.29 -11.48 -13.81
CA LEU A 144 -17.09 -11.72 -14.62
C LEU A 144 -17.33 -12.89 -15.60
N PRO A 145 -16.50 -13.04 -16.66
CA PRO A 145 -16.60 -14.16 -17.60
C PRO A 145 -16.60 -15.54 -16.95
N GLY A 146 -15.88 -15.72 -15.84
CA GLY A 146 -15.87 -16.95 -15.03
C GLY A 146 -17.10 -17.15 -14.13
N GLY A 147 -18.11 -16.28 -14.19
CA GLY A 147 -19.37 -16.37 -13.43
C GLY A 147 -19.30 -15.83 -11.99
N LEU A 148 -18.12 -15.44 -11.51
CA LEU A 148 -17.95 -14.80 -10.20
C LEU A 148 -18.56 -13.39 -10.19
N THR A 149 -19.08 -12.98 -9.03
CA THR A 149 -19.42 -11.56 -8.80
C THR A 149 -18.14 -10.77 -8.48
N PRO A 150 -18.12 -9.46 -8.72
CA PRO A 150 -17.00 -8.59 -8.35
C PRO A 150 -16.55 -8.75 -6.89
N GLU A 151 -17.48 -8.89 -5.94
CA GLU A 151 -17.20 -9.06 -4.51
C GLU A 151 -16.49 -10.38 -4.19
N ARG A 152 -16.76 -11.42 -4.98
CA ARG A 152 -16.12 -12.73 -4.82
C ARG A 152 -14.75 -12.79 -5.51
N ALA A 153 -14.57 -12.02 -6.58
CA ALA A 153 -13.30 -11.94 -7.31
C ALA A 153 -12.30 -10.97 -6.65
N ALA A 154 -12.77 -9.87 -6.05
CA ALA A 154 -11.93 -8.88 -5.37
C ALA A 154 -10.91 -9.45 -4.37
N PRO A 155 -11.29 -10.32 -3.39
CA PRO A 155 -10.31 -10.92 -2.48
C PRO A 155 -9.28 -11.80 -3.19
N LEU A 156 -9.65 -12.46 -4.30
CA LEU A 156 -8.72 -13.29 -5.07
C LEU A 156 -7.67 -12.42 -5.77
N LEU A 157 -8.09 -11.30 -6.36
CA LEU A 157 -7.19 -10.34 -6.98
C LEU A 157 -6.20 -9.75 -5.97
N THR A 158 -6.67 -9.40 -4.77
CA THR A 158 -5.79 -8.94 -3.67
C THR A 158 -4.80 -10.03 -3.24
N ALA A 159 -5.28 -11.27 -3.07
CA ALA A 159 -4.42 -12.39 -2.66
C ALA A 159 -3.31 -12.70 -3.68
N VAL A 160 -3.61 -12.60 -4.98
CA VAL A 160 -2.61 -12.77 -6.04
C VAL A 160 -1.55 -11.67 -5.95
N LEU A 161 -1.96 -10.40 -5.81
CA LEU A 161 -1.00 -9.30 -5.66
C LEU A 161 -0.08 -9.47 -4.45
N ASP A 162 -0.63 -9.78 -3.28
CA ASP A 162 0.17 -9.98 -2.07
C ASP A 162 1.13 -11.17 -2.24
N GLY A 163 0.66 -12.27 -2.81
CA GLY A 163 1.48 -13.46 -3.07
C GLY A 163 2.60 -13.23 -4.08
N LEU A 164 2.35 -12.44 -5.13
CA LEU A 164 3.37 -12.10 -6.13
C LEU A 164 4.45 -11.18 -5.54
N GLN A 165 4.08 -10.26 -4.64
CA GLN A 165 5.06 -9.41 -3.94
C GLN A 165 6.06 -10.24 -3.15
N TYR A 166 5.59 -11.22 -2.37
CA TYR A 166 6.49 -12.09 -1.59
C TYR A 166 7.43 -12.90 -2.50
N GLN A 167 6.91 -13.48 -3.58
CA GLN A 167 7.71 -14.29 -4.49
C GLN A 167 8.78 -13.45 -5.20
N TRP A 168 8.41 -12.29 -5.75
CA TRP A 168 9.36 -11.38 -6.39
C TRP A 168 10.40 -10.82 -5.42
N LEU A 169 10.02 -10.49 -4.18
CA LEU A 169 10.98 -10.03 -3.17
C LEU A 169 12.01 -11.10 -2.79
N LEU A 170 11.64 -12.38 -2.86
CA LEU A 170 12.52 -13.51 -2.51
C LEU A 170 13.37 -13.96 -3.71
N ASP A 171 12.83 -13.91 -4.92
CA ASP A 171 13.51 -14.33 -6.15
C ASP A 171 13.07 -13.46 -7.35
N PRO A 172 13.62 -12.23 -7.47
CA PRO A 172 13.23 -11.30 -8.53
C PRO A 172 13.73 -11.72 -9.92
N GLU A 173 14.68 -12.67 -10.00
CA GLU A 173 15.14 -13.23 -11.28
C GLU A 173 14.16 -14.28 -11.82
N ALA A 174 13.54 -15.07 -10.94
CA ALA A 174 12.55 -16.07 -11.33
C ALA A 174 11.14 -15.49 -11.54
N VAL A 175 10.76 -14.46 -10.78
CA VAL A 175 9.37 -13.94 -10.77
C VAL A 175 9.34 -12.47 -11.15
N ASP A 176 8.91 -12.16 -12.37
CA ASP A 176 8.49 -10.80 -12.74
C ASP A 176 7.07 -10.55 -12.21
N MET A 177 6.96 -9.84 -11.08
CA MET A 177 5.69 -9.50 -10.43
C MET A 177 4.70 -8.82 -11.38
N ALA A 178 5.18 -7.90 -12.22
CA ALA A 178 4.31 -7.11 -13.09
C ALA A 178 3.80 -7.92 -14.28
N ALA A 179 4.68 -8.71 -14.90
CA ALA A 179 4.29 -9.63 -15.96
C ALA A 179 3.32 -10.70 -15.44
N ALA A 180 3.63 -11.35 -14.32
CA ALA A 180 2.76 -12.37 -13.73
C ALA A 180 1.38 -11.82 -13.33
N PHE A 181 1.32 -10.57 -12.86
CA PHE A 181 0.04 -9.94 -12.58
C PHE A 181 -0.76 -9.68 -13.86
N ARG A 182 -0.13 -9.19 -14.94
CA ARG A 182 -0.79 -9.02 -16.25
C ARG A 182 -1.34 -10.34 -16.79
N ASP A 183 -0.57 -11.44 -16.68
CA ASP A 183 -1.03 -12.77 -17.07
C ASP A 183 -2.27 -13.20 -16.27
N PHE A 184 -2.28 -12.94 -14.96
CA PHE A 184 -3.46 -13.20 -14.13
C PHE A 184 -4.68 -12.37 -14.55
N LEU A 185 -4.48 -11.10 -14.93
CA LEU A 185 -5.55 -10.30 -15.50
C LEU A 185 -6.07 -10.93 -16.81
N GLY A 186 -5.18 -11.40 -17.69
CA GLY A 186 -5.56 -12.14 -18.90
C GLY A 186 -6.49 -13.34 -18.61
N LEU A 187 -6.22 -14.12 -17.56
CA LEU A 187 -7.05 -15.26 -17.15
C LEU A 187 -8.47 -14.89 -16.73
N LEU A 188 -8.69 -13.66 -16.22
CA LEU A 188 -10.03 -13.17 -15.90
C LEU A 188 -10.84 -12.76 -17.15
N GLY A 189 -10.28 -12.98 -18.34
CA GLY A 189 -10.86 -12.56 -19.62
C GLY A 189 -10.56 -11.10 -19.94
N MET A 190 -9.48 -10.55 -19.38
CA MET A 190 -9.12 -9.12 -19.51
C MET A 190 -8.15 -8.84 -20.66
N GLU A 191 -7.87 -9.82 -21.51
CA GLU A 191 -7.25 -9.61 -22.82
C GLU A 191 -8.17 -10.11 -23.94
N ASN A 192 -8.84 -9.16 -24.60
CA ASN A 192 -8.95 -9.09 -26.06
C ASN A 192 -9.70 -7.81 -26.46
N GLY A 193 -9.00 -6.69 -26.39
CA GLY A 193 -9.30 -5.50 -27.19
C GLY A 193 -8.38 -5.49 -28.42
N LYS A 194 -8.84 -6.09 -29.52
CA LYS A 194 -8.51 -5.57 -30.85
C LYS A 194 -9.66 -4.66 -31.28
#